data_AF-A0AAN7TFD4-F1
#
_entry.id   AF-A0AAN7TFD4-F1
#
_cell.length_a   1.000
_cell.length_b   1.000
_cell.length_c   1.000
_cell.angle_alpha   90.00
_cell.angle_beta   90.00
_cell.angle_gamma   90.00
#
_symmetry.space_group_name_H-M   'P 1'
#
loop_
_entity.id
_entity.type
_entity.pdbx_description
1 polymer ?
#
loop_
_entity_poly.entity_id
_entity_poly.type
_entity_poly.pdbx_seq_one_letter_code
_entity_poly.pdbx_strand_id
1 'polypeptide(L)' 'MPRQMQEAKEMYVRALQGKEEAWGSKHTSTLDTVNNLAIFYKNQGRIQEAEDMFMRALGGYQNVEGDHSADIEYL' A
#
# COMPACT_ATOMS: atom_id res chain seq x y z
N MET A 1 -8.62 -0.55 24.80
CA MET A 1 -8.53 -0.72 23.34
C MET A 1 -7.68 0.29 22.57
N PRO A 2 -7.45 1.57 22.99
CA PRO A 2 -6.76 2.53 22.10
C PRO A 2 -5.23 2.30 21.92
N ARG A 3 -4.55 1.69 22.91
CA ARG A 3 -3.08 1.49 22.85
C ARG A 3 -2.64 0.49 21.77
N GLN A 4 -3.33 -0.64 21.66
CA GLN A 4 -3.04 -1.68 20.66
C GLN A 4 -3.26 -1.18 19.23
N MET A 5 -4.23 -0.28 19.01
CA MET A 5 -4.45 0.36 17.72
C MET A 5 -3.28 1.29 17.35
N GLN A 6 -2.79 2.07 18.31
CA GLN A 6 -1.63 2.94 18.07
C GLN A 6 -0.37 2.12 17.73
N GLU A 7 -0.12 1.05 18.49
CA GLU A 7 1.01 0.14 18.26
C GLU A 7 0.91 -0.54 16.88
N ALA A 8 -0.27 -1.04 16.49
CA ALA A 8 -0.49 -1.64 15.18
C ALA A 8 -0.21 -0.64 14.03
N LYS A 9 -0.67 0.61 14.17
CA LYS A 9 -0.40 1.67 13.18
C LYS A 9 1.10 1.93 13.04
N GLU A 10 1.82 2.06 14.14
CA GLU A 10 3.27 2.29 14.13
C GLU A 10 4.04 1.14 13.48
N MET A 11 3.63 -0.10 13.74
CA MET A 11 4.22 -1.27 13.09
C MET A 11 4.02 -1.26 11.57
N TYR A 12 2.82 -0.94 11.09
CA TYR A 12 2.54 -0.84 9.65
C TYR A 12 3.32 0.30 8.99
N VAL A 13 3.45 1.47 9.64
CA VAL A 13 4.22 2.59 9.11
C VAL A 13 5.71 2.24 9.00
N ARG A 14 6.29 1.62 10.03
CA ARG A 14 7.69 1.17 9.98
C ARG A 14 7.92 0.11 8.89
N ALA A 15 7.00 -0.85 8.78
CA ALA A 15 7.08 -1.89 7.75
C ALA A 15 6.96 -1.29 6.33
N LEU A 16 6.10 -0.29 6.15
CA LEU A 16 5.96 0.41 4.88
C LEU A 16 7.24 1.14 4.50
N GLN A 17 7.82 1.90 5.43
CA GLN A 17 9.08 2.63 5.19
C GLN A 17 10.22 1.68 4.80
N GLY A 18 10.40 0.58 5.54
CA GLY A 18 11.45 -0.40 5.21
C GLY A 18 11.24 -1.07 3.84
N LYS A 19 10.00 -1.32 3.44
CA LYS A 19 9.68 -1.88 2.12
C LYS A 19 9.86 -0.86 0.99
N GLU A 20 9.52 0.40 1.23
CA GLU A 20 9.77 1.49 0.28
C GLU A 20 11.27 1.71 0.05
N GLU A 21 12.08 1.63 1.10
CA GLU A 21 13.54 1.74 1.01
C GLU A 21 14.18 0.52 0.33
N ALA A 22 13.71 -0.69 0.63
CA ALA A 22 14.31 -1.93 0.11
C ALA A 22 13.88 -2.26 -1.33
N TRP A 23 12.60 -2.05 -1.65
CA TRP A 23 11.99 -2.53 -2.89
C TRP A 23 11.33 -1.42 -3.72
N GLY A 24 11.21 -0.22 -3.17
CA GLY A 24 10.53 0.89 -3.84
C GLY A 24 9.03 0.94 -3.57
N SER A 25 8.45 2.08 -3.91
CA SER A 25 7.04 2.42 -3.65
C SER A 25 6.04 1.67 -4.51
N LYS A 26 6.47 1.11 -5.64
CA LYS A 26 5.61 0.37 -6.59
C LYS A 26 5.66 -1.16 -6.41
N HIS A 27 6.57 -1.67 -5.58
CA HIS A 27 6.69 -3.11 -5.39
C HIS A 27 5.42 -3.68 -4.75
N THR A 28 4.93 -4.83 -5.25
CA THR A 28 3.67 -5.47 -4.82
C THR A 28 3.56 -5.56 -3.30
N SER A 29 4.62 -6.02 -2.62
CA SER A 29 4.61 -6.14 -1.16
C SER A 29 4.56 -4.81 -0.39
N THR A 30 5.02 -3.72 -1.01
CA THR A 30 4.90 -2.35 -0.49
C THR A 30 3.43 -1.91 -0.62
N LEU A 31 2.82 -2.12 -1.78
CA LEU A 31 1.41 -1.83 -2.04
C LEU A 31 0.46 -2.63 -1.13
N ASP A 32 0.76 -3.90 -0.88
CA ASP A 32 0.00 -4.73 0.07
C ASP A 32 0.01 -4.13 1.48
N THR A 33 1.12 -3.51 1.87
CA THR A 33 1.26 -2.87 3.19
C THR A 33 0.44 -1.59 3.28
N VAL A 34 0.42 -0.79 2.21
CA VAL A 34 -0.46 0.38 2.11
C VAL A 34 -1.93 -0.03 2.16
N ASN A 35 -2.30 -1.11 1.46
CA ASN A 35 -3.65 -1.65 1.45
C ASN A 35 -4.11 -2.13 2.85
N ASN A 36 -3.22 -2.81 3.59
CA ASN A 36 -3.52 -3.24 4.96
C ASN A 36 -3.70 -2.06 5.92
N LEU A 37 -2.94 -0.97 5.72
CA LEU A 37 -3.09 0.25 6.49
C LEU A 37 -4.41 0.98 6.16
N ALA A 38 -4.86 0.92 4.91
CA ALA A 38 -6.17 1.43 4.50
C ALA A 38 -7.32 0.67 5.19
N ILE A 39 -7.26 -0.67 5.22
CA ILE A 39 -8.25 -1.52 5.93
C ILE A 39 -8.26 -1.17 7.42
N PHE A 40 -7.09 -0.97 8.01
CA PHE A 40 -6.97 -0.58 9.41
C PHE A 40 -7.68 0.76 9.71
N TYR A 41 -7.51 1.78 8.87
CA TYR A 41 -8.23 3.05 9.02
C TYR A 41 -9.73 2.94 8.77
N LYS A 42 -10.14 2.14 7.78
CA LYS A 42 -11.56 1.85 7.52
C LYS A 42 -12.23 1.26 8.76
N ASN A 43 -11.57 0.32 9.44
CA ASN A 43 -12.07 -0.31 10.66
C ASN A 43 -12.17 0.66 11.85
N GLN A 44 -11.50 1.81 11.80
CA GLN A 44 -11.62 2.89 12.78
C GLN A 44 -12.65 3.97 12.38
N GLY A 45 -13.36 3.80 11.26
CA GLY A 45 -14.27 4.81 10.72
C GLY A 45 -13.56 6.00 10.06
N ARG A 46 -12.24 5.91 9.84
CA ARG A 46 -11.42 6.95 9.22
C ARG A 46 -11.41 6.76 7.70
N ILE A 47 -12.57 6.98 7.10
CA ILE A 47 -12.82 6.62 5.69
C ILE A 47 -11.93 7.41 4.73
N GLN A 48 -11.75 8.72 4.93
CA GLN A 48 -10.91 9.54 4.05
C GLN A 48 -9.46 9.05 3.98
N GLU A 49 -8.86 8.72 5.12
CA GLU A 49 -7.49 8.21 5.17
C GLU A 49 -7.37 6.80 4.56
N ALA A 50 -8.42 5.99 4.66
CA ALA A 50 -8.47 4.70 3.99
C ALA A 50 -8.56 4.87 2.46
N GLU A 51 -9.40 5.78 1.97
CA GLU A 51 -9.54 6.07 0.53
C GLU A 51 -8.23 6.55 -0.09
N ASP A 52 -7.54 7.50 0.55
CA ASP A 52 -6.24 8.00 0.07
C ASP A 52 -5.21 6.87 -0.07
N MET A 53 -5.21 5.93 0.89
CA MET A 53 -4.32 4.77 0.84
C MET A 53 -4.73 3.74 -0.20
N PHE A 54 -6.02 3.46 -0.37
CA PHE A 54 -6.48 2.59 -1.45
C PHE A 54 -6.16 3.16 -2.83
N MET A 55 -6.35 4.47 -3.02
CA MET A 55 -5.99 5.13 -4.28
C MET A 55 -4.50 5.02 -4.58
N ARG A 56 -3.65 5.22 -3.56
CA ARG A 56 -2.20 5.04 -3.69
C ARG A 56 -1.83 3.60 -4.05
N ALA A 57 -2.42 2.61 -3.39
CA ALA A 57 -2.16 1.20 -3.66
C ALA A 57 -2.62 0.82 -5.08
N LEU A 58 -3.83 1.23 -5.47
CA LEU A 58 -4.40 0.98 -6.79
C LEU A 58 -3.57 1.60 -7.91
N GLY A 59 -3.15 2.86 -7.76
CA GLY A 59 -2.25 3.50 -8.70
C GLY A 59 -0.90 2.79 -8.82
N GLY A 60 -0.41 2.18 -7.74
CA GLY A 60 0.75 1.31 -7.77
C GLY A 60 0.53 0.04 -8.61
N TYR A 61 -0.54 -0.71 -8.35
CA TYR A 61 -0.83 -1.97 -9.06
C TYR A 61 -1.05 -1.72 -10.56
N GLN A 62 -1.77 -0.66 -10.94
CA GLN A 62 -1.98 -0.29 -12.33
C GLN A 62 -0.67 -0.01 -13.08
N ASN A 63 0.31 0.58 -12.40
CA ASN A 63 1.62 0.82 -13.00
C ASN A 63 2.47 -0.46 -13.10
N VAL A 64 2.33 -1.40 -12.17
CA VAL A 64 3.01 -2.71 -12.23
C VAL A 64 2.46 -3.57 -13.37
N GLU A 65 1.14 -3.55 -13.59
CA GLU A 65 0.50 -4.28 -14.69
C GLU A 65 0.74 -3.61 -16.06
N GLY A 66 0.83 -2.28 -16.11
CA GLY A 66 1.18 -1.54 -17.33
C GLY A 66 2.60 -1.83 -17.83
N ASP A 67 3.54 -2.13 -16.92
CA ASP A 67 4.93 -2.46 -17.28
C ASP A 67 5.03 -3.84 -17.96
N HIS A 68 4.10 -4.76 -17.69
CA HIS A 68 4.05 -6.07 -18.34
C HIS A 68 3.34 -6.05 -19.70
N SER A 69 2.63 -4.98 -20.04
CA SER A 69 1.86 -4.88 -21.30
C SER A 69 2.65 -4.27 -22.46
N ALA A 70 3.84 -3.71 -22.21
CA ALA A 70 4.66 -3.07 -23.25
C ALA A 70 5.66 -4.03 -23.93
N ASP A 71 5.83 -5.26 -23.43
CA ASP A 71 6.81 -6.23 -23.94
C ASP A 71 6.27 -7.17 -25.03
N ILE A 72 5.04 -6.96 -25.53
CA ILE A 72 4.50 -7.74 -26.66
C ILE A 72 4.40 -6.84 -27.91
N GLU A 73 5.54 -6.30 -28.34
CA GLU A 73 5.72 -5.94 -29.75
C GLU A 73 6.40 -7.12 -30.45
N TYR A 74 5.56 -7.82 -31.21
CA TYR A 74 5.78 -9.01 -32.04
C TYR A 74 7.11 -8.99 -32.85
N LEU A 75 7.91 -10.06 -32.77
CA LEU A 75 8.82 -10.48 -33.86
C LEU A 75 8.04 -11.35 -34.85
#